data_AF-A0A6A1Q500-F1
#
_entry.id   AF-A0A6A1Q500-F1
#
_cell.length_a   1.000
_cell.length_b   1.000
_cell.length_c   1.000
_cell.angle_alpha   90.00
_cell.angle_beta   90.00
_cell.angle_gamma   90.00
#
_symmetry.space_group_name_H-M   'P 1'
#
loop_
_entity.id
_entity.type
_entity.pdbx_description
1 polymer ?
#
loop_
_entity_poly.entity_id
_entity_poly.type
_entity_poly.pdbx_seq_one_letter_code
_entity_poly.pdbx_strand_id
1 'polypeptide(L)'
;RRSMWGGCSLPTRMPNLWDLISETAPVSLGGRASAACEIPDLAGPALLSVQAQLWGGITRVAFVSRALKWSSGGSGKLGHPRLHQLLALTLWKEQNYCESRYHFLHSSDGEGCADMLVEYSTARGFRSEVDMFVAQAVLQFLCLKNKSSASVVFTTYTRKHPSIESGPPFVQPLLNFIWFLLLAVDGGKLTYLDRIGQLFFGVPPKQTSSYGGLL
;
A
#
# COMPACT_ATOMS: atom_id res chain seq x y z
N ARG A 1 -27.11 8.43 -9.03
CA ARG A 1 -25.81 8.67 -8.36
C ARG A 1 -24.84 7.58 -8.82
N ARG A 2 -23.99 7.87 -9.82
CA ARG A 2 -22.97 6.92 -10.29
C ARG A 2 -21.82 6.93 -9.30
N SER A 3 -21.40 5.75 -8.87
CA SER A 3 -20.18 5.51 -8.12
C SER A 3 -18.98 6.03 -8.91
N MET A 4 -18.04 6.73 -8.25
CA MET A 4 -16.74 7.15 -8.80
C MET A 4 -15.79 5.98 -9.16
N TRP A 5 -16.35 4.77 -9.33
CA TRP A 5 -15.64 3.50 -9.45
C TRP A 5 -15.79 2.92 -10.87
N GLY A 6 -15.74 3.76 -11.89
CA GLY A 6 -15.87 3.32 -13.28
C GLY A 6 -15.18 4.27 -14.26
N GLY A 7 -13.99 3.85 -14.73
CA GLY A 7 -13.34 4.39 -15.93
C GLY A 7 -12.36 5.52 -15.66
N CYS A 8 -11.08 5.18 -15.41
CA CYS A 8 -9.99 6.09 -15.71
C CYS A 8 -9.50 5.80 -17.13
N SER A 9 -9.85 6.67 -18.08
CA SER A 9 -9.33 6.67 -19.45
C SER A 9 -7.85 7.05 -19.44
N LEU A 10 -7.04 6.28 -20.18
CA LEU A 10 -5.60 6.50 -20.37
C LEU A 10 -5.30 7.79 -21.14
N PRO A 11 -4.34 8.61 -20.71
CA PRO A 11 -3.56 9.45 -21.61
C PRO A 11 -2.41 8.62 -22.20
N THR A 12 -2.35 8.58 -23.53
CA THR A 12 -1.23 8.06 -24.31
C THR A 12 0.03 8.92 -24.13
N ARG A 13 1.17 8.23 -23.99
CA ARG A 13 2.59 8.66 -24.11
C ARG A 13 3.30 8.90 -22.78
N MET A 14 4.25 7.99 -22.49
CA MET A 14 5.10 7.97 -21.28
C MET A 14 6.57 8.24 -21.61
N PRO A 15 7.30 8.91 -20.70
CA PRO A 15 8.74 8.76 -20.54
C PRO A 15 9.09 7.40 -19.93
N ASN A 16 10.29 6.95 -20.23
CA ASN A 16 10.87 5.63 -20.02
C ASN A 16 11.18 5.35 -18.53
N LEU A 17 10.70 4.20 -18.03
CA LEU A 17 10.96 3.63 -16.70
C LEU A 17 12.47 3.55 -16.34
N TRP A 18 13.32 3.59 -17.35
CA TRP A 18 14.78 3.55 -17.23
C TRP A 18 15.39 4.80 -16.60
N ASP A 19 14.81 5.98 -16.86
CA ASP A 19 15.32 7.25 -16.32
C ASP A 19 15.13 7.33 -14.79
N LEU A 20 14.16 6.58 -14.26
CA LEU A 20 13.82 6.54 -12.84
C LEU A 20 14.74 5.66 -12.00
N ILE A 21 15.34 4.65 -12.62
CA ILE A 21 16.17 3.65 -11.93
C ILE A 21 17.61 4.17 -11.82
N SER A 22 18.07 4.98 -12.78
CA SER A 22 19.41 5.55 -12.82
C SER A 22 19.71 6.61 -11.74
N GLU A 23 18.71 7.26 -11.15
CA GLU A 23 18.92 8.34 -10.16
C GLU A 23 19.15 7.87 -8.70
N THR A 24 19.13 6.56 -8.42
CA THR A 24 19.13 6.04 -7.04
C THR A 24 20.35 5.20 -6.64
N ALA A 25 21.41 5.15 -7.46
CA ALA A 25 22.61 4.36 -7.13
C ALA A 25 23.76 5.24 -6.57
N PRO A 26 24.18 5.07 -5.30
CA PRO A 26 25.42 5.65 -4.81
C PRO A 26 26.64 4.80 -5.20
N VAL A 27 27.77 5.48 -5.41
CA VAL A 27 29.08 4.93 -5.76
C VAL A 27 29.82 4.45 -4.51
N SER A 28 30.32 3.20 -4.51
CA SER A 28 31.73 2.81 -4.20
C SER A 28 31.90 1.42 -3.54
N LEU A 29 32.63 0.57 -4.29
CA LEU A 29 33.64 -0.47 -3.98
C LEU A 29 33.87 -0.99 -2.54
N GLY A 30 33.86 -2.34 -2.42
CA GLY A 30 34.98 -3.11 -1.85
C GLY A 30 34.73 -3.98 -0.61
N GLY A 31 34.99 -5.31 -0.72
CA GLY A 31 35.55 -6.10 0.38
C GLY A 31 34.75 -7.30 0.93
N ARG A 32 35.15 -8.51 0.49
CA ARG A 32 34.96 -9.89 0.98
C ARG A 32 34.08 -10.16 2.22
N ALA A 33 33.11 -11.05 1.99
CA ALA A 33 32.16 -11.66 2.91
C ALA A 33 32.71 -12.81 3.78
N SER A 34 32.10 -12.97 4.96
CA SER A 34 31.71 -14.29 5.48
C SER A 34 30.63 -14.20 6.56
N ALA A 35 29.50 -14.84 6.25
CA ALA A 35 28.53 -15.54 7.12
C ALA A 35 27.58 -14.71 8.02
N ALA A 36 26.39 -14.38 7.47
CA ALA A 36 25.08 -14.89 7.93
C ALA A 36 23.92 -14.15 7.22
N CYS A 37 23.05 -14.90 6.51
CA CYS A 37 21.80 -14.40 5.90
C CYS A 37 21.96 -13.25 4.89
N GLU A 38 22.91 -13.37 3.96
CA GLU A 38 22.99 -12.46 2.82
C GLU A 38 22.02 -12.94 1.74
N ILE A 39 20.97 -12.16 1.47
CA ILE A 39 20.20 -12.23 0.22
C ILE A 39 21.26 -12.09 -0.89
N PRO A 40 21.54 -13.14 -1.69
CA PRO A 40 22.59 -13.03 -2.68
C PRO A 40 22.20 -11.95 -3.67
N ASP A 41 23.21 -11.14 -3.95
CA ASP A 41 23.32 -10.11 -4.96
C ASP A 41 22.24 -10.13 -6.05
N LEU A 42 21.75 -8.93 -6.32
CA LEU A 42 20.98 -8.47 -7.47
C LEU A 42 21.52 -9.02 -8.82
N ALA A 43 21.34 -10.31 -9.06
CA ALA A 43 21.40 -10.94 -10.38
C ALA A 43 20.04 -10.85 -11.10
N GLY A 44 18.98 -10.44 -10.40
CA GLY A 44 17.65 -10.16 -10.98
C GLY A 44 17.61 -9.04 -12.03
N PRO A 45 18.44 -7.98 -11.96
CA PRO A 45 18.59 -6.99 -13.03
C PRO A 45 19.22 -7.53 -14.32
N ALA A 46 19.93 -8.67 -14.30
CA ALA A 46 20.54 -9.21 -15.52
C ALA A 46 19.51 -9.82 -16.50
N LEU A 47 18.28 -10.10 -16.05
CA LEU A 47 17.14 -10.45 -16.92
C LEU A 47 16.35 -9.21 -17.40
N LEU A 48 16.55 -8.05 -16.76
CA LEU A 48 16.04 -6.78 -17.28
C LEU A 48 16.71 -6.37 -18.61
N SER A 49 17.87 -6.96 -18.96
CA SER A 49 18.66 -6.62 -20.16
C SER A 49 18.65 -7.66 -21.30
N VAL A 50 17.83 -8.72 -21.24
CA VAL A 50 17.73 -9.69 -22.38
C VAL A 50 16.30 -9.87 -22.89
N GLN A 51 15.28 -9.73 -22.05
CA GLN A 51 13.90 -10.09 -22.42
C GLN A 51 13.03 -8.91 -22.88
N ALA A 52 13.34 -7.68 -22.46
CA ALA A 52 12.80 -6.46 -23.06
C ALA A 52 13.33 -6.23 -24.49
N GLN A 53 14.45 -6.88 -24.85
CA GLN A 53 15.15 -6.74 -26.13
C GLN A 53 14.74 -7.74 -27.21
N LEU A 54 13.84 -8.70 -26.95
CA LEU A 54 13.50 -9.72 -27.96
C LEU A 54 12.16 -9.58 -28.68
N TRP A 55 11.04 -9.12 -28.09
CA TRP A 55 9.81 -8.87 -28.87
C TRP A 55 8.84 -7.90 -28.18
N GLY A 56 8.49 -6.80 -28.87
CA GLY A 56 7.44 -5.85 -28.48
C GLY A 56 6.02 -6.45 -28.51
N GLY A 57 5.73 -7.40 -27.62
CA GLY A 57 4.46 -8.15 -27.60
C GLY A 57 3.81 -8.37 -26.23
N ILE A 58 4.43 -7.97 -25.12
CA ILE A 58 3.83 -8.10 -23.78
C ILE A 58 3.27 -6.76 -23.31
N THR A 59 2.00 -6.74 -22.92
CA THR A 59 1.38 -5.56 -22.30
C THR A 59 1.93 -5.35 -20.89
N ARG A 60 1.97 -4.09 -20.43
CA ARG A 60 2.40 -3.72 -19.06
C ARG A 60 1.74 -4.59 -17.99
N VAL A 61 0.44 -4.84 -18.14
CA VAL A 61 -0.36 -5.66 -17.22
C VAL A 61 0.16 -7.10 -17.14
N ALA A 62 0.45 -7.72 -18.30
CA ALA A 62 0.98 -9.08 -18.35
C ALA A 62 2.39 -9.18 -17.76
N PHE A 63 3.24 -8.17 -18.01
CA PHE A 63 4.57 -8.09 -17.39
C PHE A 63 4.48 -7.99 -15.86
N VAL A 64 3.71 -7.03 -15.35
CA VAL A 64 3.56 -6.80 -13.90
C VAL A 64 3.00 -8.05 -13.21
N SER A 65 1.98 -8.69 -13.78
CA SER A 65 1.40 -9.93 -13.22
C SER A 65 2.45 -11.04 -13.11
N ARG A 66 3.27 -11.24 -14.15
CA ARG A 66 4.31 -12.27 -14.16
C ARG A 66 5.44 -11.94 -13.18
N ALA A 67 5.86 -10.69 -13.11
CA ALA A 67 6.89 -10.21 -12.19
C ALA A 67 6.46 -10.36 -10.72
N LEU A 68 5.21 -9.99 -10.39
CA LEU A 68 4.65 -10.17 -9.05
C LEU A 68 4.58 -11.65 -8.66
N LYS A 69 4.08 -12.51 -9.56
CA LYS A 69 4.04 -13.95 -9.33
C LYS A 69 5.43 -14.53 -9.07
N TRP A 70 6.43 -14.15 -9.87
CA TRP A 70 7.82 -14.56 -9.66
C TRP A 70 8.35 -14.07 -8.30
N SER A 71 8.12 -12.80 -7.97
CA SER A 71 8.59 -12.19 -6.72
C SER A 71 7.97 -12.81 -5.46
N SER A 72 6.82 -13.50 -5.59
CA SER A 72 6.17 -14.18 -4.46
C SER A 72 6.91 -15.44 -3.99
N GLY A 73 7.89 -15.93 -4.75
CA GLY A 73 8.69 -17.12 -4.41
C GLY A 73 7.85 -18.39 -4.21
N GLY A 74 6.65 -18.47 -4.80
CA GLY A 74 5.73 -19.60 -4.62
C GLY A 74 4.96 -19.62 -3.30
N SER A 75 5.12 -18.60 -2.43
CA SER A 75 4.53 -18.56 -1.08
C SER A 75 3.02 -18.21 -1.02
N GLY A 76 2.33 -18.13 -2.17
CA GLY A 76 0.92 -17.70 -2.24
C GLY A 76 0.67 -16.23 -1.86
N LYS A 77 1.72 -15.46 -1.56
CA LYS A 77 1.65 -14.01 -1.30
C LYS A 77 1.45 -13.24 -2.61
N LEU A 78 0.81 -12.07 -2.54
CA LEU A 78 0.46 -11.23 -3.71
C LEU A 78 1.67 -10.60 -4.46
N GLY A 79 2.90 -10.88 -4.00
CA GLY A 79 4.14 -10.35 -4.56
C GLY A 79 5.06 -9.88 -3.44
N HIS A 80 6.30 -9.55 -3.78
CA HIS A 80 7.26 -8.99 -2.82
C HIS A 80 6.92 -7.51 -2.53
N PRO A 81 6.85 -7.07 -1.25
CA PRO A 81 6.45 -5.69 -0.91
C PRO A 81 7.32 -4.60 -1.55
N ARG A 82 8.63 -4.86 -1.73
CA ARG A 82 9.55 -3.93 -2.40
C ARG A 82 9.21 -3.73 -3.89
N LEU A 83 8.78 -4.78 -4.59
CA LEU A 83 8.37 -4.66 -5.99
C LEU A 83 7.08 -3.86 -6.11
N HIS A 84 6.12 -4.10 -5.20
CA HIS A 84 4.91 -3.28 -5.08
C HIS A 84 5.26 -1.80 -4.85
N GLN A 85 6.20 -1.49 -3.95
CA GLN A 85 6.62 -0.10 -3.71
C GLN A 85 7.15 0.58 -4.98
N LEU A 86 8.03 -0.08 -5.74
CA LEU A 86 8.60 0.48 -6.97
C LEU A 86 7.53 0.75 -8.04
N LEU A 87 6.59 -0.20 -8.19
CA LEU A 87 5.44 -0.04 -9.09
C LEU A 87 4.55 1.13 -8.64
N ALA A 88 4.29 1.24 -7.34
CA ALA A 88 3.47 2.31 -6.77
C ALA A 88 4.06 3.70 -7.03
N LEU A 89 5.35 3.87 -6.77
CA LEU A 89 6.08 5.12 -7.01
C LEU A 89 6.09 5.48 -8.50
N THR A 90 6.31 4.50 -9.38
CA THR A 90 6.27 4.70 -10.84
C THR A 90 4.88 5.17 -11.28
N LEU A 91 3.82 4.47 -10.87
CA LEU A 91 2.43 4.79 -11.21
C LEU A 91 1.98 6.15 -10.64
N TRP A 92 2.49 6.53 -9.47
CA TRP A 92 2.24 7.86 -8.90
C TRP A 92 2.86 8.96 -9.76
N LYS A 93 4.12 8.81 -10.18
CA LYS A 93 4.75 9.78 -11.10
C LYS A 93 4.01 9.89 -12.43
N GLU A 94 3.40 8.80 -12.89
CA GLU A 94 2.53 8.77 -14.07
C GLU A 94 1.11 9.32 -13.82
N GLN A 95 0.80 9.81 -12.61
CA GLN A 95 -0.52 10.31 -12.21
C GLN A 95 -1.63 9.24 -12.31
N ASN A 96 -1.25 7.96 -12.25
CA ASN A 96 -2.16 6.82 -12.16
C ASN A 96 -2.38 6.43 -10.69
N TYR A 97 -3.07 7.30 -9.96
CA TYR A 97 -3.30 7.18 -8.52
C TYR A 97 -4.05 5.91 -8.12
N CYS A 98 -5.01 5.46 -8.93
CA CYS A 98 -5.82 4.27 -8.62
C CYS A 98 -4.95 3.02 -8.50
N GLU A 99 -4.12 2.77 -9.53
CA GLU A 99 -3.20 1.63 -9.54
C GLU A 99 -2.06 1.85 -8.55
N SER A 100 -1.54 3.08 -8.43
CA SER A 100 -0.50 3.42 -7.46
C SER A 100 -0.94 3.06 -6.03
N ARG A 101 -2.15 3.45 -5.63
CA ARG A 101 -2.74 3.12 -4.33
C ARG A 101 -2.81 1.62 -4.10
N TYR A 102 -3.25 0.85 -5.10
CA TYR A 102 -3.31 -0.60 -5.00
C TYR A 102 -1.93 -1.19 -4.68
N HIS A 103 -0.88 -0.74 -5.38
CA HIS A 103 0.47 -1.21 -5.13
C HIS A 103 1.03 -0.72 -3.79
N PHE A 104 0.77 0.53 -3.40
CA PHE A 104 1.17 1.05 -2.07
C PHE A 104 0.55 0.24 -0.93
N LEU A 105 -0.72 -0.17 -1.07
CA LEU A 105 -1.42 -0.98 -0.07
C LEU A 105 -0.74 -2.33 0.20
N HIS A 106 -0.07 -2.89 -0.81
CA HIS A 106 0.67 -4.16 -0.72
C HIS A 106 2.18 -3.95 -0.46
N SER A 107 2.60 -2.70 -0.33
CA SER A 107 3.95 -2.34 0.04
C SER A 107 4.08 -2.20 1.56
N SER A 108 5.32 -2.01 2.04
CA SER A 108 5.61 -1.62 3.41
C SER A 108 5.78 -0.10 3.57
N ASP A 109 5.49 0.69 2.54
CA ASP A 109 5.74 2.13 2.47
C ASP A 109 4.48 2.94 2.81
N GLY A 110 4.23 3.12 4.11
CA GLY A 110 3.10 3.92 4.58
C GLY A 110 3.28 5.42 4.36
N GLU A 111 4.51 5.92 4.37
CA GLU A 111 4.78 7.34 4.20
C GLU A 111 4.55 7.77 2.74
N GLY A 112 5.12 7.05 1.78
CA GLY A 112 4.89 7.30 0.36
C GLY A 112 3.42 7.13 -0.04
N CYS A 113 2.72 6.18 0.58
CA CYS A 113 1.27 6.02 0.39
C CYS A 113 0.48 7.25 0.87
N ALA A 114 0.82 7.80 2.04
CA ALA A 114 0.18 9.01 2.54
C ALA A 114 0.45 10.23 1.66
N ASP A 115 1.70 10.42 1.22
CA ASP A 115 2.07 11.53 0.34
C ASP A 115 1.31 11.46 -0.99
N MET A 116 1.27 10.28 -1.61
CA MET A 116 0.47 10.04 -2.80
C MET A 116 -1.01 10.31 -2.55
N LEU A 117 -1.57 9.89 -1.40
CA LEU A 117 -2.98 10.15 -1.07
C LEU A 117 -3.28 11.63 -0.87
N VAL A 118 -2.37 12.42 -0.29
CA VAL A 118 -2.53 13.88 -0.14
C VAL A 118 -2.60 14.53 -1.51
N GLU A 119 -1.67 14.19 -2.40
CA GLU A 119 -1.71 14.67 -3.78
C GLU A 119 -2.99 14.22 -4.49
N TYR A 120 -3.39 12.96 -4.32
CA TYR A 120 -4.57 12.42 -4.97
C TYR A 120 -5.87 13.10 -4.51
N SER A 121 -6.06 13.29 -3.20
CA SER A 121 -7.26 13.92 -2.64
C SER A 121 -7.35 15.40 -3.01
N THR A 122 -6.22 16.10 -3.07
CA THR A 122 -6.17 17.52 -3.46
C THR A 122 -6.34 17.72 -4.97
N ALA A 123 -5.78 16.84 -5.80
CA ALA A 123 -5.85 16.95 -7.25
C ALA A 123 -7.15 16.42 -7.86
N ARG A 124 -7.72 15.33 -7.30
CA ARG A 124 -8.87 14.62 -7.90
C ARG A 124 -10.04 14.35 -6.95
N GLY A 125 -9.89 14.62 -5.66
CA GLY A 125 -10.92 14.40 -4.65
C GLY A 125 -11.88 15.58 -4.46
N PHE A 126 -13.04 15.30 -3.89
CA PHE A 126 -13.93 16.35 -3.39
C PHE A 126 -13.48 16.80 -1.99
N ARG A 127 -13.63 18.11 -1.69
CA ARG A 127 -13.23 18.68 -0.39
C ARG A 127 -13.94 18.03 0.80
N SER A 128 -15.16 17.52 0.59
CA SER A 128 -15.96 16.81 1.61
C SER A 128 -15.52 15.36 1.85
N GLU A 129 -14.62 14.82 1.02
CA GLU A 129 -14.20 13.41 1.10
C GLU A 129 -12.77 13.24 1.60
N VAL A 130 -12.10 14.33 1.99
CA VAL A 130 -10.70 14.35 2.43
C VAL A 130 -10.42 13.31 3.53
N ASP A 131 -11.29 13.21 4.52
CA ASP A 131 -11.19 12.21 5.59
C ASP A 131 -11.47 10.78 5.11
N MET A 132 -12.31 10.61 4.09
CA MET A 132 -12.62 9.31 3.49
C MET A 132 -11.40 8.70 2.77
N PHE A 133 -10.53 9.49 2.14
CA PHE A 133 -9.32 8.97 1.47
C PHE A 133 -8.42 8.19 2.43
N VAL A 134 -8.09 8.82 3.56
CA VAL A 134 -7.23 8.19 4.58
C VAL A 134 -7.97 7.10 5.34
N ALA A 135 -9.26 7.28 5.67
CA ALA A 135 -10.05 6.26 6.35
C ALA A 135 -10.09 4.95 5.54
N GLN A 136 -10.34 5.04 4.23
CA GLN A 136 -10.34 3.86 3.36
C GLN A 136 -8.96 3.18 3.33
N ALA A 137 -7.87 3.94 3.21
CA ALA A 137 -6.53 3.37 3.17
C ALA A 137 -6.19 2.65 4.48
N VAL A 138 -6.44 3.30 5.63
CA VAL A 138 -6.17 2.73 6.96
C VAL A 138 -6.96 1.44 7.17
N LEU A 139 -8.27 1.44 6.89
CA LEU A 139 -9.10 0.24 7.05
C LEU A 139 -8.61 -0.92 6.17
N GLN A 140 -8.18 -0.63 4.93
CA GLN A 140 -7.60 -1.65 4.06
C GLN A 140 -6.27 -2.20 4.57
N PHE A 141 -5.36 -1.35 5.07
CA PHE A 141 -4.11 -1.80 5.68
C PHE A 141 -4.37 -2.70 6.91
N LEU A 142 -5.37 -2.35 7.72
CA LEU A 142 -5.79 -3.17 8.86
C LEU A 142 -6.36 -4.53 8.42
N CYS A 143 -7.13 -4.60 7.32
CA CYS A 143 -7.58 -5.87 6.72
C CYS A 143 -6.41 -6.76 6.28
N LEU A 144 -5.31 -6.15 5.80
CA LEU A 144 -4.07 -6.86 5.44
C LEU A 144 -3.18 -7.17 6.64
N LYS A 145 -3.65 -6.92 7.87
CA LYS A 145 -2.89 -7.06 9.14
C LYS A 145 -1.61 -6.22 9.17
N ASN A 146 -1.52 -5.17 8.35
CA ASN A 146 -0.39 -4.26 8.33
C ASN A 146 -0.70 -3.01 9.16
N LYS A 147 -0.72 -3.19 10.49
CA LYS A 147 -1.00 -2.10 11.44
C LYS A 147 0.09 -1.00 11.44
N SER A 148 1.34 -1.38 11.16
CA SER A 148 2.47 -0.44 11.14
C SER A 148 2.26 0.62 10.04
N SER A 149 2.05 0.18 8.78
CA SER A 149 1.78 1.10 7.69
C SER A 149 0.46 1.84 7.86
N ALA A 150 -0.57 1.22 8.46
CA ALA A 150 -1.84 1.89 8.77
C ALA A 150 -1.64 3.13 9.66
N SER A 151 -0.89 3.00 10.75
CA SER A 151 -0.61 4.10 11.67
C SER A 151 0.27 5.19 11.04
N VAL A 152 1.27 4.81 10.25
CA VAL A 152 2.12 5.75 9.50
C VAL A 152 1.30 6.52 8.48
N VAL A 153 0.47 5.84 7.68
CA VAL A 153 -0.37 6.48 6.66
C VAL A 153 -1.30 7.52 7.29
N PHE A 154 -1.99 7.12 8.37
CA PHE A 154 -2.90 8.03 9.07
C PHE A 154 -2.18 9.28 9.55
N THR A 155 -1.10 9.10 10.31
CA THR A 155 -0.35 10.20 10.93
C THR A 155 0.25 11.14 9.88
N THR A 156 0.87 10.59 8.84
CA THR A 156 1.50 11.37 7.77
C THR A 156 0.45 12.13 6.97
N TYR A 157 -0.66 11.49 6.61
CA TYR A 157 -1.73 12.14 5.84
C TYR A 157 -2.37 13.29 6.62
N THR A 158 -2.79 13.05 7.87
CA THR A 158 -3.45 14.10 8.67
C THR A 158 -2.51 15.27 9.00
N ARG A 159 -1.20 15.03 9.05
CA ARG A 159 -0.21 16.09 9.29
C ARG A 159 0.10 16.91 8.03
N LYS A 160 0.13 16.26 6.85
CA LYS A 160 0.53 16.91 5.59
C LYS A 160 -0.64 17.49 4.79
N HIS A 161 -1.87 17.03 5.02
CA HIS A 161 -3.01 17.45 4.21
C HIS A 161 -3.43 18.89 4.52
N PRO A 162 -3.50 19.81 3.53
CA PRO A 162 -3.70 21.25 3.76
C PRO A 162 -5.09 21.61 4.31
N SER A 163 -6.09 20.74 4.14
CA SER A 163 -7.46 20.95 4.63
C SER A 163 -7.76 20.26 5.97
N ILE A 164 -6.77 19.64 6.60
CA ILE A 164 -6.92 19.00 7.91
C ILE A 164 -6.15 19.83 8.94
N GLU A 165 -6.82 20.20 10.02
CA GLU A 165 -6.16 20.84 11.17
C GLU A 165 -5.30 19.83 11.92
N SER A 166 -4.15 20.29 12.42
CA SER A 166 -3.13 19.40 12.95
C SER A 166 -3.53 18.79 14.29
N GLY A 167 -3.70 17.47 14.29
CA GLY A 167 -3.69 16.62 15.48
C GLY A 167 -5.07 16.28 16.04
N PRO A 168 -5.17 15.15 16.77
CA PRO A 168 -6.38 14.81 17.51
C PRO A 168 -6.56 15.72 18.75
N PRO A 169 -7.81 16.05 19.12
CA PRO A 169 -9.05 15.69 18.44
C PRO A 169 -9.24 16.50 17.14
N PHE A 170 -9.57 15.79 16.06
CA PHE A 170 -9.88 16.39 14.78
C PHE A 170 -11.31 16.95 14.79
N VAL A 171 -11.57 17.96 13.96
CA VAL A 171 -12.94 18.45 13.73
C VAL A 171 -13.80 17.37 13.06
N GLN A 172 -13.19 16.56 12.19
CA GLN A 172 -13.84 15.47 11.47
C GLN A 172 -14.05 14.25 12.40
N PRO A 173 -15.29 13.86 12.71
CA PRO A 173 -15.57 12.71 13.58
C PRO A 173 -15.02 11.39 13.03
N LEU A 174 -14.96 11.25 11.71
CA LEU A 174 -14.41 10.06 11.06
C LEU A 174 -12.91 9.90 11.35
N LEU A 175 -12.13 10.99 11.32
CA LEU A 175 -10.70 10.94 11.65
C LEU A 175 -10.49 10.57 13.13
N ASN A 176 -11.33 11.08 14.04
CA ASN A 176 -11.30 10.68 15.44
C ASN A 176 -11.61 9.19 15.61
N PHE A 177 -12.61 8.68 14.91
CA PHE A 177 -12.93 7.26 14.93
C PHE A 177 -11.75 6.40 14.45
N ILE A 178 -11.12 6.76 13.33
CA ILE A 178 -9.97 6.03 12.79
C ILE A 178 -8.77 6.11 13.76
N TRP A 179 -8.54 7.26 14.39
CA TRP A 179 -7.49 7.41 15.40
C TRP A 179 -7.72 6.50 16.62
N PHE A 180 -8.93 6.49 17.18
CA PHE A 180 -9.28 5.59 18.28
C PHE A 180 -9.22 4.12 17.88
N LEU A 181 -9.64 3.79 16.65
CA LEU A 181 -9.52 2.44 16.10
C LEU A 181 -8.06 1.98 16.06
N LEU A 182 -7.14 2.82 15.59
CA LEU A 182 -5.70 2.51 15.57
C LEU A 182 -5.15 2.32 16.99
N LEU A 183 -5.52 3.17 17.95
CA LEU A 183 -5.14 3.00 19.37
C LEU A 183 -5.67 1.68 19.95
N ALA A 184 -6.89 1.28 19.60
CA ALA A 184 -7.48 0.03 20.06
C ALA A 184 -6.79 -1.20 19.43
N VAL A 185 -6.42 -1.13 18.15
CA VAL A 185 -5.65 -2.16 17.44
C VAL A 185 -4.27 -2.33 18.08
N ASP A 186 -3.56 -1.23 18.34
CA ASP A 186 -2.22 -1.28 18.91
C ASP A 186 -2.22 -1.70 20.39
N GLY A 187 -3.20 -1.25 21.16
CA GLY A 187 -3.37 -1.65 22.56
C GLY A 187 -3.94 -3.05 22.77
N GLY A 188 -4.23 -3.81 21.70
CA GLY A 188 -4.83 -5.15 21.79
C GLY A 188 -6.26 -5.17 22.35
N LYS A 189 -6.92 -4.01 22.39
CA LYS A 189 -8.26 -3.79 22.99
C LYS A 189 -9.40 -4.02 22.00
N LEU A 190 -9.14 -4.77 20.93
CA LEU A 190 -10.14 -5.11 19.90
C LEU A 190 -11.36 -5.82 20.48
N THR A 191 -11.21 -6.48 21.63
CA THR A 191 -12.32 -7.11 22.36
C THR A 191 -13.45 -6.15 22.70
N TYR A 192 -13.16 -4.87 22.97
CA TYR A 192 -14.19 -3.86 23.21
C TYR A 192 -14.94 -3.50 21.93
N LEU A 193 -14.23 -3.40 20.79
CA LEU A 193 -14.85 -3.17 19.49
C LEU A 193 -15.67 -4.38 19.04
N ASP A 194 -15.18 -5.60 19.25
CA ASP A 194 -15.93 -6.83 19.00
C ASP A 194 -17.19 -6.87 19.87
N ARG A 195 -17.10 -6.44 21.13
CA ARG A 195 -18.25 -6.39 22.04
C ARG A 195 -19.27 -5.33 21.64
N ILE A 196 -18.83 -4.14 21.24
CA ILE A 196 -19.71 -3.10 20.69
C ILE A 196 -20.35 -3.60 19.38
N GLY A 197 -19.57 -4.25 18.51
CA GLY A 197 -20.03 -4.93 17.29
C GLY A 197 -21.15 -5.94 17.56
N GLN A 198 -20.94 -6.82 18.54
CA GLN A 198 -21.94 -7.80 18.97
C GLN A 198 -23.20 -7.15 19.52
N LEU A 199 -23.06 -6.17 20.42
CA LEU A 199 -24.18 -5.58 21.15
C LEU A 199 -25.04 -4.65 20.29
N PHE A 200 -24.42 -3.84 19.43
CA PHE A 200 -25.12 -2.78 18.70
C PHE A 200 -25.35 -3.10 17.23
N PHE A 201 -24.53 -3.97 16.64
CA PHE A 201 -24.57 -4.27 15.20
C PHE A 201 -24.85 -5.75 14.91
N GLY A 202 -25.05 -6.58 15.94
CA GLY A 202 -25.34 -8.01 15.79
C GLY A 202 -24.19 -8.81 15.14
N VAL A 203 -22.96 -8.30 15.20
CA VAL A 203 -21.79 -8.99 14.64
C VAL A 203 -21.58 -10.30 15.42
N PRO A 204 -21.57 -11.47 14.77
CA PRO A 204 -21.37 -12.73 15.47
C PRO A 204 -20.00 -12.77 16.15
N PRO A 205 -19.87 -13.43 17.31
CA PRO A 205 -18.59 -13.55 17.99
C PRO A 205 -17.57 -14.26 17.09
N LYS A 206 -16.34 -13.75 17.09
CA LYS A 206 -15.25 -14.31 16.30
C LYS A 206 -14.98 -15.74 16.80
N GLN A 207 -15.23 -16.74 15.94
CA GLN A 207 -14.94 -18.13 16.29
C GLN A 207 -13.42 -18.29 16.40
N THR A 208 -12.94 -18.49 17.62
CA THR A 208 -11.60 -19.04 17.84
C THR A 208 -11.64 -20.48 17.35
N SER A 209 -10.67 -20.91 16.55
CA SER A 209 -10.60 -22.31 16.12
C SER A 209 -10.42 -23.17 17.36
N SER A 210 -11.50 -23.74 17.86
CA SER A 210 -11.48 -24.77 18.89
C SER A 210 -11.09 -26.07 18.20
N TYR A 211 -9.81 -26.44 18.27
CA TYR A 211 -9.37 -27.82 18.07
C TYR A 211 -9.84 -28.67 19.27
N GLY A 212 -11.15 -28.73 19.50
CA GLY A 212 -11.76 -29.31 20.69
C GLY A 212 -13.03 -30.10 20.37
N GLY A 213 -13.01 -30.84 19.26
CA GLY A 213 -14.15 -31.63 18.78
C GLY A 213 -13.74 -32.84 17.96
N LEU A 214 -12.61 -33.47 18.30
CA LEU A 214 -12.25 -34.79 17.78
C LEU A 214 -11.86 -35.68 18.96
N LEU A 215 -12.89 -36.16 19.66
CA LEU A 215 -12.86 -37.39 20.46
C LEU A 215 -14.00 -38.27 19.95
#